data_AF-A0A2P4XH98-F1
#
_entry.id   AF-A0A2P4XH98-F1
#
_cell.length_a   1.000
_cell.length_b   1.000
_cell.length_c   1.000
_cell.angle_alpha   90.00
_cell.angle_beta   90.00
_cell.angle_gamma   90.00
#
_symmetry.space_group_name_H-M   'P 1'
#
loop_
_entity.id
_entity.type
_entity.pdbx_description
1 polymer ?
#
loop_
_entity_poly.entity_id
_entity_poly.type
_entity_poly.pdbx_seq_one_letter_code
_entity_poly.pdbx_strand_id
1 'polypeptide(L)'
;MDDDVLEGFTKQRATRFNPEDPAYHLVKEFAGVVSKHPPSQLPPDRGVRHEIDLVPGTKYYAFFEEKTPCTPRPPSAFVNRTAESAAVPVQTAIPRKNVLLNNRSGCTLYSNLGLVDGYYQILMRE
;
A
#
# COMPACT_ATOMS: atom_id res chain seq x y z
N MET A 1 0.26 -24.11 0.57
CA MET A 1 0.33 -22.68 0.24
C MET A 1 1.31 -22.63 -0.90
N ASP A 2 0.77 -22.60 -2.10
CA ASP A 2 1.40 -23.21 -3.25
C ASP A 2 2.26 -22.17 -3.95
N ASP A 3 3.57 -22.39 -3.95
CA ASP A 3 4.57 -21.47 -4.52
C ASP A 3 4.31 -21.16 -6.01
N ASP A 4 3.56 -22.02 -6.71
CA ASP A 4 3.13 -21.84 -8.10
C ASP A 4 2.18 -20.64 -8.30
N VAL A 5 1.37 -20.30 -7.30
CA VAL A 5 0.48 -19.12 -7.36
C VAL A 5 1.32 -17.84 -7.25
N LEU A 6 2.36 -17.86 -6.41
CA LEU A 6 3.29 -16.75 -6.24
C LEU A 6 4.20 -16.59 -7.48
N GLU A 7 4.58 -17.71 -8.11
CA GLU A 7 5.33 -17.71 -9.37
C GLU A 7 4.51 -17.09 -10.53
N GLY A 8 3.21 -17.36 -10.58
CA GLY A 8 2.29 -16.73 -11.56
C GLY A 8 2.23 -15.20 -11.44
N PHE A 9 2.22 -14.66 -10.20
CA PHE A 9 2.20 -13.21 -9.95
C PHE A 9 3.56 -12.54 -10.16
N THR A 10 4.67 -13.27 -10.01
CA THR A 10 6.04 -12.74 -10.21
C THR A 10 6.46 -12.80 -11.69
N LYS A 11 6.01 -13.78 -12.46
CA LYS A 11 6.23 -13.81 -13.93
C LYS A 11 5.52 -12.67 -14.67
N GLN A 12 4.34 -12.23 -14.21
CA GLN A 12 3.67 -11.04 -14.77
C GLN A 12 4.40 -9.71 -14.44
N ARG A 13 5.24 -9.68 -13.41
CA ARG A 13 5.92 -8.47 -12.94
C ARG A 13 7.19 -8.13 -13.71
N ALA A 14 7.71 -9.07 -14.50
CA ALA A 14 8.75 -8.79 -15.48
C ALA A 14 8.11 -8.13 -16.71
N THR A 15 7.85 -6.83 -16.61
CA THR A 15 7.68 -6.02 -17.80
C THR A 15 9.05 -5.94 -18.47
N ARG A 16 9.40 -6.96 -19.26
CA ARG A 16 10.40 -6.81 -20.31
C ARG A 16 9.81 -5.81 -21.28
N PHE A 17 10.06 -4.53 -21.04
CA PHE A 17 9.68 -3.49 -21.98
C PHE A 17 10.46 -3.75 -23.25
N ASN A 18 9.77 -4.25 -24.28
CA ASN A 18 10.38 -4.45 -25.57
C ASN A 18 10.66 -3.04 -26.14
N PRO A 19 11.90 -2.72 -26.57
CA PRO A 19 12.20 -1.42 -27.18
C PRO A 19 11.38 -1.14 -28.45
N GLU A 20 10.73 -2.15 -29.02
CA GLU A 20 9.79 -2.04 -30.15
C GLU A 20 8.34 -1.73 -29.73
N ASP A 21 8.03 -1.70 -28.43
CA ASP A 21 6.70 -1.35 -27.92
C ASP A 21 6.47 0.17 -28.10
N PRO A 22 5.36 0.60 -28.74
CA PRO A 22 4.98 2.01 -28.81
C PRO A 22 4.91 2.72 -27.44
N ALA A 23 4.68 1.97 -26.36
CA ALA A 23 4.68 2.48 -24.98
C ALA A 23 6.08 2.66 -24.36
N TYR A 24 7.15 2.19 -25.03
CA TYR A 24 8.52 2.23 -24.51
C TYR A 24 8.99 3.64 -24.15
N HIS A 25 8.66 4.64 -24.98
CA HIS A 25 8.99 6.04 -24.72
C HIS A 25 8.36 6.56 -23.43
N LEU A 26 7.08 6.24 -23.20
CA LEU A 26 6.35 6.64 -21.99
C LEU A 26 6.94 5.97 -20.75
N VAL A 27 7.23 4.68 -20.83
CA VAL A 27 7.82 3.94 -19.70
C VAL A 27 9.18 4.53 -19.32
N LYS A 28 10.00 4.87 -20.33
CA LYS A 28 11.31 5.48 -20.10
C LYS A 28 11.20 6.86 -19.47
N GLU A 29 10.24 7.67 -19.90
CA GLU A 29 9.94 8.98 -19.30
C GLU A 29 9.49 8.86 -17.84
N PHE A 30 8.63 7.88 -17.53
CA PHE A 30 8.08 7.67 -16.19
C PHE A 30 8.84 6.64 -15.34
N ALA A 31 10.06 6.26 -15.73
CA ALA A 31 10.84 5.22 -15.04
C ALA A 31 11.10 5.53 -13.55
N GLY A 32 11.18 6.81 -13.18
CA GLY A 32 11.34 7.23 -11.78
C GLY A 32 10.07 7.08 -10.93
N VAL A 33 8.90 7.03 -11.55
CA VAL A 33 7.60 6.86 -10.86
C VAL A 33 7.16 5.39 -10.89
N VAL A 34 7.40 4.72 -12.02
CA VAL A 34 7.05 3.31 -12.22
C VAL A 34 8.22 2.43 -11.80
N SER A 35 8.58 2.51 -10.51
CA SER A 35 9.63 1.68 -9.92
C SER A 35 9.13 0.27 -9.58
N LYS A 36 10.02 -0.72 -9.69
CA LYS A 36 9.80 -2.09 -9.20
C LYS A 36 10.26 -2.29 -7.76
N HIS A 37 11.06 -1.35 -7.24
CA HIS A 37 11.63 -1.42 -5.91
C HIS A 37 10.86 -0.51 -4.96
N PRO A 38 10.64 -0.96 -3.70
CA PRO A 38 10.07 -0.10 -2.68
C PRO A 38 10.94 1.14 -2.48
N PRO A 39 10.34 2.31 -2.19
CA PRO A 39 11.08 3.53 -1.96
C PRO A 39 11.98 3.38 -0.73
N SER A 40 13.26 3.75 -0.86
CA SER A 40 14.22 3.74 0.25
C SER A 40 14.17 5.03 1.08
N GLN A 41 13.47 6.06 0.61
CA GLN A 41 13.34 7.37 1.23
C GLN A 41 11.88 7.64 1.57
N LEU A 42 11.65 8.47 2.59
CA LEU A 42 10.29 8.90 2.95
C LEU A 42 9.63 9.60 1.75
N PRO A 43 8.35 9.32 1.48
CA PRO A 43 7.63 9.98 0.41
C PRO A 43 7.57 11.49 0.67
N PRO A 44 7.65 12.32 -0.39
CA PRO A 44 7.46 13.75 -0.24
C PRO A 44 6.07 14.04 0.32
N ASP A 45 5.94 15.07 1.17
CA ASP A 45 4.64 15.48 1.69
C ASP A 45 3.78 16.06 0.56
N ARG A 46 2.68 15.36 0.25
CA ARG A 46 1.71 15.76 -0.79
C ARG A 46 0.43 16.32 -0.18
N GLY A 47 0.43 16.66 1.11
CA GLY A 47 -0.72 17.20 1.82
C GLY A 47 -1.75 16.16 2.30
N VAL A 48 -1.52 14.87 2.01
CA VAL A 48 -2.32 13.75 2.55
C VAL A 48 -1.47 12.99 3.56
N ARG A 49 -1.92 12.99 4.81
CA ARG A 49 -1.29 12.28 5.92
C ARG A 49 -2.29 11.33 6.56
N HIS A 50 -1.82 10.20 7.04
CA HIS A 50 -2.63 9.25 7.80
C HIS A 50 -2.74 9.74 9.24
N GLU A 51 -3.97 10.02 9.66
CA GLU A 51 -4.33 10.40 11.02
C GLU A 51 -5.11 9.24 11.64
N ILE A 52 -4.74 8.89 12.87
CA ILE A 52 -5.42 7.86 13.65
C ILE A 52 -6.08 8.56 14.82
N ASP A 53 -7.37 8.84 14.67
CA ASP A 53 -8.19 9.34 15.77
C ASP A 53 -8.45 8.20 16.75
N LEU A 54 -8.07 8.38 18.02
CA LEU A 54 -8.38 7.40 19.07
C LEU A 54 -9.77 7.67 19.64
N VAL A 55 -10.52 6.60 19.94
CA VAL A 55 -11.79 6.71 20.66
C VAL A 55 -11.53 7.37 22.02
N PRO A 56 -12.23 8.48 22.35
CA PRO A 56 -12.02 9.20 23.61
C PRO A 56 -12.13 8.27 24.82
N GLY A 57 -11.15 8.34 25.72
CA GLY A 57 -11.09 7.50 26.94
C GLY A 57 -10.42 6.14 26.76
N THR A 58 -9.96 5.80 25.55
CA THR A 58 -9.19 4.57 25.31
C THR A 58 -7.81 4.67 25.93
N LYS A 59 -7.46 3.72 26.79
CA LYS A 59 -6.09 3.58 27.31
C LYS A 59 -5.26 2.79 26.32
N TYR A 60 -4.48 3.49 25.51
CA TYR A 60 -3.46 2.84 24.70
C TYR A 60 -2.22 2.61 25.57
N TYR A 61 -1.86 1.36 25.80
CA TYR A 61 -0.56 1.05 26.38
C TYR A 61 0.47 1.19 25.27
N ALA A 62 1.21 2.29 25.28
CA ALA A 62 2.43 2.38 24.52
C ALA A 62 3.37 1.29 25.05
N PHE A 63 3.55 0.23 24.28
CA PHE A 63 4.66 -0.68 24.48
C PHE A 63 5.91 0.13 24.14
N PHE A 64 6.45 0.82 25.14
CA PHE A 64 7.82 1.32 25.03
C PHE A 64 8.67 0.10 24.75
N GLU A 65 9.46 0.16 23.69
CA GLU A 65 10.50 -0.81 23.41
C GLU A 65 11.55 -0.67 24.51
N GLU A 66 11.23 -1.18 25.71
CA GLU A 66 12.18 -1.31 26.78
C GLU A 66 13.21 -2.30 26.24
N LYS A 67 14.46 -1.86 26.10
CA LYS A 67 15.60 -2.71 25.74
C LYS A 67 15.92 -3.68 26.89
N THR A 68 14.94 -4.40 27.40
CA THR A 68 15.15 -5.52 28.31
C THR A 68 15.16 -6.81 27.48
N PRO A 69 16.24 -7.62 27.56
CA PRO A 69 16.41 -8.82 26.73
C PRO A 69 15.34 -9.92 26.89
N CYS A 70 14.41 -9.77 27.84
CA CYS A 70 13.65 -10.88 28.41
C CYS A 70 12.13 -10.78 28.27
N THR A 71 11.58 -9.74 27.63
CA THR A 71 10.13 -9.73 27.34
C THR A 71 9.88 -10.19 25.90
N PRO A 72 9.01 -11.20 25.68
CA PRO A 72 8.61 -11.56 24.33
C PRO A 72 7.92 -10.36 23.67
N ARG A 73 8.50 -9.87 22.58
CA ARG A 73 7.84 -8.86 21.74
C ARG A 73 6.47 -9.41 21.34
N PRO A 74 5.36 -8.69 21.62
CA PRO A 74 4.06 -9.14 21.17
C PRO A 74 4.06 -9.18 19.62
N PRO A 75 3.42 -10.19 19.00
CA PRO A 75 3.30 -10.27 17.55
C PRO A 75 2.72 -8.98 16.97
N SER A 76 3.22 -8.52 15.82
CA SER A 76 2.72 -7.30 15.15
C SER A 76 1.22 -7.34 14.90
N ALA A 77 0.66 -8.52 14.57
CA ALA A 77 -0.77 -8.72 14.41
C ALA A 77 -1.58 -8.44 15.70
N PHE A 78 -1.01 -8.70 16.88
CA PHE A 78 -1.66 -8.41 18.16
C PHE A 78 -1.68 -6.91 18.44
N VAL A 79 -0.55 -6.25 18.19
CA VAL A 79 -0.43 -4.78 18.33
C VAL A 79 -1.39 -4.08 17.38
N ASN A 80 -1.42 -4.49 16.11
CA ASN A 80 -2.28 -3.88 15.09
C ASN A 80 -3.76 -4.08 15.41
N ARG A 81 -4.19 -5.28 15.79
CA ARG A 81 -5.58 -5.55 16.20
C ARG A 81 -6.03 -4.66 17.36
N THR A 82 -5.13 -4.46 18.32
CA THR A 82 -5.41 -3.61 19.49
C THR A 82 -5.53 -2.15 19.06
N ALA A 83 -4.63 -1.66 18.22
CA ALA A 83 -4.69 -0.30 17.66
C ALA A 83 -5.96 -0.08 16.81
N GLU A 84 -6.32 -1.04 15.95
CA GLU A 84 -7.54 -1.01 15.13
C GLU A 84 -8.81 -0.95 15.99
N SER A 85 -8.84 -1.62 17.15
CA SER A 85 -9.98 -1.55 18.08
C SER A 85 -10.10 -0.22 18.83
N ALA A 86 -8.98 0.50 18.98
CA ALA A 86 -8.90 1.78 19.68
C ALA A 86 -9.15 2.98 18.75
N ALA A 87 -9.03 2.78 17.43
CA ALA A 87 -9.21 3.83 16.43
C ALA A 87 -10.69 4.09 16.13
N VAL A 88 -11.04 5.36 15.90
CA VAL A 88 -12.36 5.75 15.41
C VAL A 88 -12.52 5.22 13.97
N PRO A 89 -13.57 4.45 13.67
CA PRO A 89 -13.76 3.94 12.32
C PRO A 89 -14.09 5.09 11.37
N VAL A 90 -13.27 5.27 10.34
CA VAL A 90 -13.53 6.22 9.25
C VAL A 90 -14.21 5.49 8.10
N GLN A 91 -15.40 5.95 7.72
CA GLN A 91 -16.06 5.46 6.52
C GLN A 91 -15.42 6.10 5.29
N THR A 92 -14.54 5.36 4.63
CA THR A 92 -14.12 5.71 3.27
C THR A 92 -15.14 5.14 2.28
N ALA A 93 -15.68 5.97 1.40
CA ALA A 93 -16.59 5.52 0.35
C ALA A 93 -15.80 4.77 -0.73
N ILE A 94 -15.38 3.53 -0.45
CA ILE A 94 -14.72 2.65 -1.42
C ILE A 94 -15.81 1.93 -2.22
N PRO A 95 -16.04 2.29 -3.50
CA PRO A 95 -17.05 1.64 -4.32
C PRO A 95 -16.67 0.18 -4.62
N ARG A 96 -17.68 -0.69 -4.73
CA ARG A 96 -17.47 -2.10 -5.10
C ARG A 96 -16.94 -2.21 -6.52
N LYS A 97 -16.12 -3.24 -6.81
CA LYS A 97 -15.50 -3.48 -8.13
C LYS A 97 -16.49 -3.44 -9.29
N ASN A 98 -17.66 -4.06 -9.15
CA ASN A 98 -18.66 -4.11 -10.22
C ASN A 98 -19.24 -2.71 -10.53
N VAL A 99 -19.40 -1.86 -9.51
CA VAL A 99 -19.88 -0.48 -9.68
C VAL A 99 -18.85 0.34 -10.46
N LEU A 100 -17.56 0.18 -10.16
CA LEU A 100 -16.48 0.85 -10.89
C LEU A 100 -16.38 0.40 -12.35
N LEU A 101 -16.62 -0.88 -12.63
CA LEU A 101 -16.49 -1.44 -13.98
C LEU A 101 -17.67 -1.07 -14.90
N ASN A 102 -18.83 -0.69 -14.35
CA ASN A 102 -19.98 -0.26 -15.16
C ASN A 102 -19.70 1.01 -15.98
N ASN A 103 -18.81 1.89 -15.50
CA ASN A 103 -18.43 3.13 -16.18
C ASN A 103 -17.36 2.92 -17.28
N ARG A 104 -17.01 1.66 -17.58
CA ARG A 104 -15.95 1.32 -18.53
C ARG A 104 -16.47 1.04 -19.94
N SER A 105 -17.80 1.05 -20.14
CA SER A 105 -18.41 0.77 -21.45
C SER A 105 -17.98 1.80 -22.50
N GLY A 106 -17.55 1.33 -23.67
CA GLY A 106 -17.11 2.18 -24.78
C GLY A 106 -15.61 2.49 -24.84
N CYS A 107 -14.82 2.11 -23.83
CA CYS A 107 -13.36 2.20 -23.91
C CYS A 107 -12.77 0.93 -24.57
N THR A 108 -11.87 1.13 -25.54
CA THR A 108 -11.23 0.03 -26.31
C THR A 108 -9.83 -0.31 -25.80
N LEU A 109 -9.19 0.61 -25.06
CA LEU A 109 -7.82 0.46 -24.57
C LEU A 109 -7.73 0.69 -23.06
N TYR A 110 -6.95 -0.13 -22.38
CA TYR A 110 -6.84 -0.14 -20.93
C TYR A 110 -5.43 -0.44 -20.47
N SER A 111 -5.02 0.27 -19.41
CA SER A 111 -3.79 0.00 -18.67
C SER A 111 -4.12 -0.25 -17.21
N ASN A 112 -3.36 -1.14 -16.55
CA ASN A 112 -3.48 -1.39 -15.12
C ASN A 112 -2.20 -0.93 -14.42
N LEU A 113 -2.34 -0.13 -13.36
CA LEU A 113 -1.24 0.39 -12.56
C LEU A 113 -1.46 -0.03 -11.10
N GLY A 114 -0.46 -0.68 -10.52
CA GLY A 114 -0.42 -1.02 -9.11
C GLY A 114 0.63 -0.17 -8.40
N LEU A 115 0.29 0.34 -7.21
CA LEU A 115 1.27 1.02 -6.36
C LEU A 115 2.15 -0.02 -5.66
N VAL A 116 3.46 0.05 -5.90
CA VAL A 116 4.43 -0.73 -5.13
C VAL A 116 4.49 -0.11 -3.74
N ASP A 117 4.18 -0.92 -2.74
CA ASP A 117 4.26 -0.54 -1.33
C ASP A 117 3.48 0.73 -0.97
N GLY A 118 2.26 0.86 -1.52
CA GLY A 118 1.44 2.08 -1.45
C GLY A 118 1.16 2.59 -0.02
N TYR A 119 1.18 1.71 0.99
CA TYR A 119 1.01 2.11 2.39
C TYR A 119 2.14 2.99 2.90
N TYR A 120 3.38 2.73 2.48
CA TYR A 120 4.56 3.50 2.90
C TYR A 120 4.72 4.81 2.13
N GLN A 121 3.86 5.06 1.14
CA GLN A 121 3.81 6.33 0.40
C GLN A 121 2.95 7.40 1.09
N ILE A 122 2.23 7.04 2.17
CA ILE A 122 1.42 7.96 2.95
C ILE A 122 2.14 8.24 4.28
N LEU A 123 2.42 9.51 4.56
CA LEU A 123 3.06 9.93 5.80
C LEU A 123 2.09 9.87 6.97
N MET A 124 2.56 9.50 8.15
CA MET A 124 1.77 9.66 9.39
C MET A 124 1.67 11.14 9.77
N ARG A 125 0.55 11.55 10.36
CA ARG A 125 0.45 12.80 11.12
C ARG A 125 1.23 12.63 12.43
N GLU A 126 1.96 13.67 12.83
CA GLU A 126 2.67 13.75 14.11
C GLU A 126 1.71 14.04 15.25
#